data_AF-A0AAD2V5E2-F1
#
_entry.id   AF-A0AAD2V5E2-F1
#
_cell.length_a   1.000
_cell.length_b   1.000
_cell.length_c   1.000
_cell.angle_alpha   90.00
_cell.angle_beta   90.00
_cell.angle_gamma   90.00
#
_symmetry.space_group_name_H-M   'P 1'
#
loop_
_entity.id
_entity.type
_entity.pdbx_description
1 polymer ?
#
loop_
_entity_poly.entity_id
_entity_poly.type
_entity_poly.pdbx_seq_one_letter_code
_entity_poly.pdbx_strand_id
1 'polypeptide(L)' 'MSLDMTIKVESAGVEIDRYKHLTLELVRAELVEAVEIKDIVGEYGSTDLLEEIGKTDVISWIENQGYTVTETE' A
#
# COMPACT_ATOMS: atom_id res chain seq x y z
N MET A 1 10.82 11.41 -1.57
CA MET A 1 9.52 11.69 -2.19
C MET A 1 8.53 12.00 -1.10
N SER A 2 7.72 13.05 -1.24
CA SER A 2 6.58 13.32 -0.36
C SER A 2 5.33 12.80 -1.06
N LEU A 3 4.51 12.04 -0.33
CA LEU A 3 3.20 11.63 -0.81
C LEU A 3 2.18 12.61 -0.26
N ASP A 4 1.54 13.38 -1.14
CA ASP A 4 0.43 14.26 -0.76
C ASP A 4 -0.88 13.48 -0.87
N MET A 5 -1.63 13.44 0.24
CA MET A 5 -2.87 12.68 0.36
C MET A 5 -4.00 13.57 0.88
N THR A 6 -5.13 13.53 0.19
CA THR A 6 -6.35 14.25 0.58
C THR A 6 -7.38 13.28 1.16
N ILE A 7 -7.80 13.50 2.40
CA ILE A 7 -8.87 12.72 3.05
C ILE A 7 -10.08 13.63 3.25
N LYS A 8 -11.24 13.22 2.72
CA LYS A 8 -12.53 13.83 3.07
C LYS A 8 -13.14 13.08 4.24
N VAL A 9 -13.64 13.80 5.23
CA VAL A 9 -14.24 13.23 6.45
C VAL A 9 -15.49 14.02 6.81
N GLU A 10 -16.45 13.37 7.47
CA GLU A 10 -17.61 14.09 8.01
C GLU A 10 -17.25 14.85 9.29
N SER A 11 -16.44 14.21 10.14
CA SER A 11 -15.90 14.81 11.36
C SER A 11 -14.54 14.22 11.69
N ALA A 12 -13.73 15.00 12.42
CA ALA A 12 -12.44 14.57 12.94
C ALA A 12 -12.31 14.92 14.42
N GLY A 13 -11.88 13.94 15.23
CA GLY A 13 -11.48 14.12 16.61
C GLY A 13 -9.96 14.13 16.73
N VAL A 14 -9.43 15.00 17.59
CA VAL A 14 -8.00 15.09 17.86
C VAL A 14 -7.75 14.93 19.35
N GLU A 15 -6.95 13.94 19.71
CA GLU A 15 -6.49 13.73 21.07
C GLU A 15 -4.96 13.72 21.11
N ILE A 16 -4.38 14.44 22.07
CA ILE A 16 -2.95 14.43 22.33
C ILE A 16 -2.76 13.86 23.73
N ASP A 17 -2.03 12.76 23.83
CA ASP A 17 -1.80 12.12 25.11
C ASP A 17 -0.68 12.81 25.92
N ARG A 18 -0.48 12.34 27.16
CA ARG A 18 0.58 12.85 28.05
C ARG A 18 2.01 12.64 27.52
N TYR A 19 2.19 11.76 26.53
CA TYR A 19 3.45 11.47 25.86
C TYR A 19 3.59 12.19 24.51
N LYS A 20 2.64 13.08 24.17
CA LYS A 20 2.57 13.83 22.91
C LYS A 20 2.33 12.95 21.68
N HIS A 21 1.72 11.78 21.84
CA HIS A 21 1.18 11.03 20.72
C HIS A 21 -0.10 11.70 20.24
N LEU A 22 -0.17 11.95 18.93
CA LEU A 22 -1.35 12.47 18.24
C LEU A 22 -2.21 11.31 17.78
N THR A 23 -3.45 11.24 18.27
CA THR A 23 -4.47 10.33 17.74
C THR A 23 -5.49 11.15 16.96
N LEU A 24 -5.74 10.72 15.72
CA LEU A 24 -6.75 11.27 14.83
C LEU A 24 -7.85 10.22 14.65
N GLU A 25 -9.05 10.52 15.14
CA GLU A 25 -10.23 9.70 14.87
C GLU A 25 -11.01 10.33 13.71
N LEU A 26 -11.17 9.59 12.62
CA LEU A 26 -11.85 10.06 11.41
C LEU A 26 -13.14 9.25 11.21
N VAL A 27 -14.28 9.94 11.13
CA VAL A 27 -15.58 9.29 10.93
C VAL A 27 -16.02 9.45 9.49
N ARG A 28 -16.45 8.34 8.87
CA ARG A 28 -16.88 8.26 7.45
C ARG A 28 -15.85 8.91 6.51
N ALA A 29 -14.60 8.49 6.66
CA ALA A 29 -13.50 8.96 5.83
C ALA A 29 -13.53 8.33 4.43
N GLU A 30 -13.32 9.17 3.43
CA GLU A 30 -13.10 8.77 2.03
C GLU A 30 -11.76 9.31 1.56
N LEU A 31 -10.97 8.45 0.92
CA LEU A 31 -9.73 8.85 0.28
C LEU A 31 -10.04 9.43 -1.09
N VAL A 32 -9.67 10.69 -1.31
CA VAL A 32 -9.94 11.41 -2.56
C VAL A 32 -8.64 11.52 -3.34
N GLU A 33 -8.73 11.40 -4.66
CA GLU A 33 -7.55 11.43 -5.54
C GLU A 33 -6.54 10.30 -5.21
N ALA A 34 -7.05 9.19 -4.67
CA ALA A 34 -6.27 7.97 -4.53
C ALA A 34 -5.81 7.51 -5.92
N VAL A 35 -4.51 7.30 -6.09
CA VAL A 35 -3.99 6.57 -7.23
C VAL A 35 -4.36 5.10 -7.04
N GLU A 36 -4.98 4.48 -8.04
CA GLU A 36 -5.29 3.05 -7.93
C GLU A 36 -3.99 2.24 -7.85
N ILE A 37 -3.99 1.12 -7.13
CA ILE A 37 -2.82 0.23 -7.03
C ILE A 37 -2.29 -0.16 -8.42
N LYS A 38 -3.18 -0.34 -9.40
CA LYS A 38 -2.78 -0.66 -10.78
C LYS A 38 -1.94 0.45 -11.43
N ASP A 39 -2.19 1.70 -11.07
CA ASP A 39 -1.51 2.86 -11.62
C ASP A 39 -0.16 3.05 -10.88
N ILE A 40 -0.10 2.73 -9.57
CA ILE A 40 1.15 2.68 -8.80
C ILE A 40 2.06 1.56 -9.35
N VAL A 41 1.53 0.35 -9.52
CA VAL A 41 2.28 -0.81 -10.04
C VAL A 41 2.81 -0.54 -11.46
N GLY A 42 2.07 0.25 -12.25
CA GLY A 42 2.50 0.66 -13.59
C GLY A 42 3.71 1.60 -13.63
N GLU A 43 4.00 2.32 -12.53
CA GLU A 43 5.17 3.23 -12.44
C GLU A 43 6.49 2.49 -12.14
N TYR A 44 6.41 1.24 -11.69
CA TYR A 44 7.58 0.42 -11.36
C TYR A 44 7.79 -0.68 -12.41
N GLY A 45 9.05 -0.99 -12.70
CA GLY A 45 9.39 -2.18 -13.48
C GLY A 45 9.00 -3.45 -12.72
N SER A 46 8.65 -4.51 -13.45
CA SER A 46 8.38 -5.82 -12.86
C SER A 46 9.55 -6.31 -11.99
N THR A 47 10.79 -5.98 -12.39
CA THR A 47 12.01 -6.30 -11.63
C THR A 47 12.07 -5.55 -10.31
N ASP A 48 11.80 -4.24 -10.31
CA ASP A 48 11.86 -3.41 -9.10
C ASP A 48 10.83 -3.88 -8.06
N LEU A 49 9.62 -4.21 -8.51
CA LEU A 49 8.57 -4.75 -7.65
C LEU A 49 8.93 -6.14 -7.10
N LEU A 50 9.54 -7.01 -7.93
CA LEU A 50 9.98 -8.34 -7.51
C LEU A 50 11.12 -8.27 -6.48
N GLU A 51 12.02 -7.30 -6.59
CA GLU A 51 13.09 -7.07 -5.61
C GLU A 51 12.54 -6.56 -4.27
N GLU A 52 11.63 -5.59 -4.31
CA GLU A 52 11.04 -5.00 -3.09
C GLU A 52 10.12 -5.97 -2.33
N ILE A 53 9.31 -6.77 -3.05
CA ILE A 53 8.41 -7.75 -2.42
C ILE A 53 9.17 -9.01 -1.99
N GLY A 54 10.22 -9.37 -2.72
CA GLY A 54 10.98 -10.60 -2.53
C GLY A 54 10.54 -11.71 -3.50
N LYS A 55 11.41 -12.03 -4.46
CA LYS A 55 11.17 -13.05 -5.50
C LYS A 55 10.69 -14.40 -4.92
N THR A 56 11.30 -14.88 -3.84
CA THR A 56 10.94 -16.16 -3.20
C THR A 56 9.54 -16.14 -2.61
N ASP A 57 9.12 -15.02 -2.04
CA ASP A 57 7.80 -14.87 -1.42
C ASP A 57 6.72 -14.82 -2.51
N VAL A 58 7.01 -14.14 -3.63
CA VAL A 58 6.12 -14.12 -4.81
C VAL A 58 5.99 -15.51 -5.43
N ILE A 59 7.09 -16.24 -5.60
CA ILE A 59 7.06 -17.63 -6.12
C ILE A 59 6.20 -18.51 -5.21
N SER A 60 6.46 -18.48 -3.90
CA SER A 60 5.72 -19.28 -2.91
C SER A 60 4.23 -18.95 -2.92
N TRP A 61 3.86 -17.68 -3.08
CA TRP A 61 2.47 -17.26 -3.20
C TRP A 61 1.81 -17.80 -4.46
N ILE A 62 2.47 -17.72 -5.62
CA ILE A 62 1.96 -18.23 -6.91
C ILE A 62 1.77 -19.76 -6.85
N GLU A 63 2.72 -20.48 -6.27
CA GLU A 63 2.63 -21.94 -6.10
C GLU A 63 1.48 -22.35 -5.17
N ASN A 64 1.23 -21.58 -4.10
CA ASN A 64 0.08 -21.79 -3.22
C ASN A 64 -1.28 -21.56 -3.90
N GLN A 65 -1.31 -20.83 -5.03
CA GLN A 65 -2.52 -20.69 -5.85
C GLN A 65 -2.71 -21.85 -6.86
N GLY A 66 -1.80 -22.83 -6.88
CA GLY A 66 -1.87 -24.01 -7.75
C GLY A 66 -1.17 -23.87 -9.10
N TYR A 67 -0.34 -22.84 -9.28
CA TYR A 67 0.47 -22.65 -10.48
C TYR A 67 1.89 -23.18 -10.27
N THR A 68 2.60 -23.48 -11.36
CA THR A 68 4.02 -23.85 -11.31
C THR A 68 4.84 -22.72 -11.92
N VAL A 69 5.82 -22.20 -11.17
CA VAL A 69 6.73 -21.18 -11.67
C VAL A 69 7.99 -21.85 -12.22
N THR A 70 8.30 -21.58 -13.48
CA THR A 70 9.55 -22.04 -14.12
C THR A 70 10.38 -20.83 -14.52
N GLU A 71 11.65 -20.82 -14.13
CA GLU A 71 12.58 -19.79 -14.59
C GLU A 71 12.91 -20.03 -16.07
N THR A 72 12.81 -18.98 -16.87
CA THR A 72 13.33 -18.95 -18.24
C THR A 72 14.59 -18.10 -18.27
N GLU A 73 15.66 -18.65 -18.87
CA GLU A 73 16.96 -18.00 -19.09
C GLU A 73 16.87 -16.75 -19.99
#